data_AF-A0A832XEI9-F1
#
_entry.id   AF-A0A832XEI9-F1
#
_cell.length_a   1.000
_cell.length_b   1.000
_cell.length_c   1.000
_cell.angle_alpha   90.00
_cell.angle_beta   90.00
_cell.angle_gamma   90.00
#
_symmetry.space_group_name_H-M   'P 1'
#
loop_
_entity.id
_entity.type
_entity.pdbx_description
1 polymer ?
#
loop_
_entity_poly.entity_id
_entity_poly.type
_entity_poly.pdbx_seq_one_letter_code
_entity_poly.pdbx_strand_id
1 'polypeptide(L)' 'MAYGSGGGGFRGGGGGRSGGFRSSGPREMHDAVCAECKQPTQVPFKPDQDRPVYCRECFQKRRPPQ' A
#
# COMPACT_ATOMS: atom_id res chain seq x y z
N MET A 1 8.30 45.89 29.81
CA MET A 1 7.76 46.89 28.87
C MET A 1 7.88 46.33 27.45
N ALA A 2 6.76 46.27 26.72
CA ALA A 2 6.71 45.91 25.32
C ALA A 2 6.94 47.15 24.44
N TYR A 3 7.52 47.00 23.25
CA TYR A 3 7.05 47.73 22.09
C TYR A 3 7.16 46.83 20.86
N GLY A 4 6.00 46.58 20.25
CA GLY A 4 5.95 46.02 18.91
C GLY A 4 6.41 47.06 17.89
N SER A 5 7.01 46.61 16.81
CA SER A 5 7.18 47.38 15.57
C SER A 5 7.21 46.37 14.42
N GLY A 6 6.13 46.37 13.64
CA GLY A 6 5.92 45.44 12.54
C GLY A 6 6.55 45.91 11.23
N GLY A 7 6.32 45.11 10.19
CA GLY A 7 6.35 45.59 8.82
C GLY A 7 6.99 44.63 7.82
N GLY A 8 6.20 44.21 6.83
CA GLY A 8 6.68 44.12 5.43
C GLY A 8 6.94 42.73 4.89
N GLY A 9 6.12 42.32 3.92
CA GLY A 9 6.15 41.01 3.28
C GLY A 9 7.20 40.85 2.17
N PHE A 10 7.51 39.57 1.88
CA PHE A 10 8.25 39.15 0.70
C PHE A 10 7.33 38.27 -0.15
N ARG A 11 6.94 38.82 -1.29
CA ARG A 11 6.28 38.13 -2.39
C ARG A 11 7.28 37.20 -3.07
N GLY A 12 6.85 36.02 -3.50
CA GLY A 12 7.47 35.34 -4.64
C GLY A 12 7.83 33.87 -4.43
N GLY A 13 6.94 33.00 -4.91
CA GLY A 13 7.24 32.05 -5.99
C GLY A 13 8.42 31.08 -5.87
N GLY A 14 8.08 29.79 -5.93
CA GLY A 14 8.85 28.83 -6.72
C GLY A 14 9.49 27.70 -5.92
N GLY A 15 9.35 26.48 -6.46
CA GLY A 15 10.34 25.44 -6.20
C GLY A 15 9.85 24.24 -5.40
N GLY A 16 8.96 23.47 -6.02
CA GLY A 16 9.22 22.04 -6.21
C GLY A 16 9.22 21.17 -4.98
N ARG A 17 8.12 20.44 -4.80
CA ARG A 17 8.18 19.01 -4.50
C ARG A 17 7.07 18.35 -5.30
N SER A 18 7.39 17.96 -6.53
CA SER A 18 6.70 16.89 -7.23
C SER A 18 6.77 15.63 -6.37
N GLY A 19 5.95 15.56 -5.33
CA GLY A 19 5.58 14.33 -4.68
C GLY A 19 4.51 13.70 -5.56
N GLY A 20 4.88 13.31 -6.77
CA GLY A 20 4.06 12.45 -7.61
C GLY A 20 3.87 11.16 -6.83
N PHE A 21 2.75 11.11 -6.10
CA PHE A 21 2.28 9.95 -5.38
C PHE A 21 2.44 8.78 -6.34
N ARG A 22 3.33 7.86 -5.99
CA ARG A 22 3.58 6.66 -6.76
C ARG A 22 2.22 6.01 -6.93
N SER A 23 1.63 6.15 -8.11
CA SER A 23 0.49 5.35 -8.55
C SER A 23 1.01 3.93 -8.55
N SER A 24 0.92 3.28 -7.39
CA SER A 24 0.81 1.85 -7.28
C SER A 24 -0.30 1.50 -8.25
N GLY A 25 0.08 1.05 -9.45
CA GLY A 25 -0.88 0.64 -10.47
C GLY A 25 -1.92 -0.28 -9.85
N PRO A 26 -3.14 -0.32 -10.42
CA PRO A 26 -4.19 -1.21 -9.93
C PRO A 26 -3.59 -2.61 -9.78
N ARG A 27 -3.57 -3.10 -8.54
CA ARG A 27 -3.06 -4.43 -8.22
C ARG A 27 -4.02 -5.39 -8.92
N GLU A 28 -3.57 -6.09 -9.93
CA GLU A 28 -4.38 -7.10 -10.59
C GLU A 28 -4.69 -8.19 -9.55
N MET A 29 -5.95 -8.25 -9.14
CA MET A 29 -6.47 -9.27 -8.25
C MET A 29 -6.85 -10.47 -9.12
N HIS A 30 -6.29 -11.63 -8.81
CA HIS A 30 -6.60 -12.89 -9.48
C HIS A 30 -7.50 -13.75 -8.60
N ASP A 31 -8.55 -14.33 -9.18
CA ASP A 31 -9.36 -15.34 -8.52
C ASP A 31 -8.56 -16.64 -8.39
N ALA A 32 -8.47 -17.13 -7.16
CA ALA A 32 -7.73 -18.34 -6.83
C ALA A 32 -8.46 -19.16 -5.77
N VAL A 33 -8.12 -20.45 -5.69
CA VAL A 33 -8.70 -21.37 -4.71
C VAL A 33 -7.68 -21.66 -3.62
N CYS A 34 -8.07 -21.46 -2.37
CA CYS A 34 -7.27 -21.77 -1.19
C CYS A 34 -6.89 -23.27 -1.16
N ALA A 35 -5.60 -23.62 -1.12
CA ALA A 35 -5.15 -25.01 -1.10
C ALA A 35 -5.50 -25.76 0.20
N GLU A 36 -5.69 -25.03 1.31
CA GLU A 36 -6.05 -25.61 2.61
C GLU A 36 -7.57 -25.67 2.81
N CYS A 37 -8.25 -24.55 2.57
CA CYS A 37 -9.67 -24.35 2.87
C CYS A 37 -10.59 -24.47 1.66
N LYS A 38 -10.04 -24.53 0.44
CA LYS A 38 -10.75 -24.69 -0.85
C LYS A 38 -11.81 -23.61 -1.13
N GLN A 39 -11.75 -22.49 -0.43
CA GLN A 39 -12.60 -21.34 -0.66
C GLN A 39 -12.08 -20.48 -1.82
N PRO A 40 -12.96 -19.89 -2.64
CA PRO A 40 -12.58 -18.91 -3.65
C PRO A 40 -12.12 -17.61 -2.98
N THR A 41 -10.97 -17.08 -3.39
CA THR A 41 -10.39 -15.87 -2.82
C THR A 41 -9.67 -15.06 -3.90
N GLN A 42 -9.63 -13.74 -3.74
CA GLN A 42 -8.89 -12.86 -4.62
C GLN A 42 -7.51 -12.58 -4.04
N VAL A 43 -6.48 -12.92 -4.80
CA VAL A 43 -5.08 -12.75 -4.42
C VAL A 43 -4.33 -11.86 -5.41
N PRO A 44 -3.38 -11.04 -4.95
CA PRO A 44 -2.61 -10.15 -5.84
C PRO A 44 -1.49 -10.88 -6.59
N PHE A 45 -1.44 -12.21 -6.55
CA PHE A 45 -0.42 -13.04 -7.19
C PHE A 45 -1.10 -14.07 -8.09
N LYS A 46 -0.44 -14.45 -9.18
CA LYS A 46 -0.97 -15.47 -10.09
C LYS A 46 -1.03 -16.82 -9.37
N PRO A 47 -2.19 -17.49 -9.32
CA PRO A 47 -2.27 -18.86 -8.83
C PRO A 47 -1.50 -19.77 -9.79
N ASP A 48 -0.43 -20.39 -9.30
CA ASP A 48 0.36 -21.36 -10.06
C ASP A 48 0.08 -22.78 -9.55
N GLN A 49 0.31 -23.79 -10.40
CA GLN A 49 0.09 -25.19 -10.05
C GLN A 49 1.23 -25.73 -9.15
N ASP A 50 2.42 -25.11 -9.23
CA ASP A 50 3.58 -25.43 -8.40
C ASP A 50 3.48 -24.82 -6.99
N ARG A 51 2.82 -23.65 -6.86
CA ARG A 51 2.77 -22.88 -5.60
C ARG A 51 1.36 -22.83 -5.00
N PRO A 52 1.12 -23.45 -3.83
CA PRO A 52 -0.20 -23.46 -3.22
C PRO A 52 -0.64 -22.04 -2.81
N VAL A 53 -1.83 -21.64 -3.26
CA VAL A 53 -2.45 -20.38 -2.86
C VAL A 53 -3.08 -20.55 -1.47
N TYR A 54 -2.81 -19.61 -0.56
CA TYR A 54 -3.47 -19.56 0.74
C TYR A 54 -4.26 -18.28 0.90
N CYS A 55 -5.46 -18.38 1.48
CA CYS A 55 -6.20 -17.18 1.88
C CYS A 55 -5.48 -16.46 3.03
N ARG A 56 -5.87 -15.20 3.29
CA ARG A 56 -5.30 -14.38 4.36
C ARG A 56 -5.33 -15.09 5.72
N GLU A 57 -6.33 -15.91 5.99
CA GLU A 57 -6.46 -16.63 7.26
C GLU A 57 -5.52 -17.85 7.33
N CYS A 58 -5.51 -18.71 6.32
CA CYS A 58 -4.60 -19.86 6.25
C CYS A 58 -3.13 -19.43 6.23
N PHE A 59 -2.81 -18.35 5.52
CA PHE A 59 -1.47 -17.78 5.52
C PHE A 59 -1.07 -17.30 6.92
N GLN A 60 -1.96 -16.59 7.64
CA GLN A 60 -1.69 -16.16 9.01
C GLN A 60 -1.50 -17.34 9.98
N LYS A 61 -2.31 -18.40 9.86
CA LYS A 61 -2.15 -19.61 10.68
C LYS A 61 -0.82 -20.33 10.45
N ARG A 62 -0.29 -20.27 9.23
CA ARG A 62 0.98 -20.90 8.84
C ARG A 62 2.22 -20.02 9.07
N ARG A 63 2.06 -18.72 9.29
CA ARG A 63 3.21 -17.85 9.58
C ARG A 63 3.79 -18.27 10.93
N PRO A 64 5.06 -18.73 10.99
CA PRO A 64 5.72 -18.90 12.27
C PRO A 64 5.75 -17.53 12.97
N PRO A 65 5.53 -17.48 14.30
CA PRO A 65 5.73 -16.25 15.04
C PRO A 65 7.17 -15.79 14.82
N GLN A 66 7.30 -14.56 14.38
CA GLN A 66 8.55 -13.84 14.15
C GLN A 66 8.88 -13.00 15.38
#